data_AF-A0A323U753-F1
#
_entry.id   AF-A0A323U753-F1
#
_cell.length_a   1.000
_cell.length_b   1.000
_cell.length_c   1.000
_cell.angle_alpha   90.00
_cell.angle_beta   90.00
_cell.angle_gamma   90.00
#
_symmetry.space_group_name_H-M   'P 1'
#
loop_
_entity.id
_entity.type
_entity.pdbx_description
1 polymer ?
#
loop_
_entity_poly.entity_id
_entity_poly.type
_entity_poly.pdbx_seq_one_letter_code
_entity_poly.pdbx_strand_id
1 'polypeptide(L)'
;MRKICTALALVSLLMVSVAVARPPYRLQAIAQFHLVADKDNTRTVGCIYCHVSPNGGAPWNPFGENVRAHFKGNIAQALYDALKANKDSDGDGYTDVLEVFAGTLPGDPNSKPLVDPAFLQQSLDKAGGVDLYKPAQ
;
A
#
# COMPACT_ATOMS: atom_id res chain seq x y z
N MET A 1 -8.09 72.30 -13.81
CA MET A 1 -6.82 71.63 -13.44
C MET A 1 -7.14 70.41 -12.59
N ARG A 2 -6.68 69.24 -13.06
CA ARG A 2 -6.89 67.88 -12.51
C ARG A 2 -6.40 67.74 -11.06
N LYS A 3 -7.18 67.07 -10.21
CA LYS A 3 -6.64 66.26 -9.11
C LYS A 3 -7.13 64.83 -9.31
N ILE A 4 -6.19 63.99 -9.75
CA ILE A 4 -6.41 62.57 -10.07
C ILE A 4 -6.44 61.82 -8.74
N CYS A 5 -7.57 61.17 -8.43
CA CYS A 5 -7.66 60.14 -7.41
C CYS A 5 -6.88 58.91 -7.90
N THR A 6 -5.69 58.67 -7.34
CA THR A 6 -4.96 57.42 -7.51
C THR A 6 -5.59 56.35 -6.62
N ALA A 7 -6.44 55.51 -7.22
CA ALA A 7 -6.90 54.27 -6.58
C ALA A 7 -5.73 53.26 -6.58
N LEU A 8 -5.24 52.91 -5.39
CA LEU A 8 -4.23 51.89 -5.19
C LEU A 8 -4.93 50.52 -5.19
N ALA A 9 -5.00 49.86 -6.36
CA ALA A 9 -5.52 48.50 -6.47
C ALA A 9 -4.44 47.49 -6.03
N LEU A 10 -4.52 47.02 -4.78
CA LEU A 10 -3.75 45.89 -4.28
C LEU A 10 -4.32 44.58 -4.88
N VAL A 11 -3.72 44.10 -5.96
CA VAL A 11 -3.99 42.73 -6.47
C VAL A 11 -3.23 41.74 -5.59
N SER A 12 -3.94 41.18 -4.61
CA SER A 12 -3.42 40.11 -3.75
C SER A 12 -3.55 38.78 -4.51
N LEU A 13 -2.44 38.27 -5.05
CA LEU A 13 -2.38 36.99 -5.76
C LEU A 13 -2.47 35.84 -4.74
N LEU A 14 -3.67 35.26 -4.57
CA LEU A 14 -3.86 34.06 -3.75
C LEU A 14 -3.16 32.85 -4.41
N MET A 15 -2.00 32.48 -3.87
CA MET A 15 -1.35 31.20 -4.16
C MET A 15 -2.15 30.08 -3.50
N VAL A 16 -3.19 29.58 -4.18
CA VAL A 16 -3.94 28.40 -3.70
C VAL A 16 -3.07 27.16 -3.91
N SER A 17 -2.44 26.68 -2.85
CA SER A 17 -1.79 25.36 -2.86
C SER A 17 -2.86 24.29 -3.08
N VAL A 18 -2.88 23.67 -4.25
CA VAL A 18 -3.69 22.48 -4.49
C VAL A 18 -3.09 21.30 -3.73
N ALA A 19 -3.70 20.93 -2.61
CA ALA A 19 -3.35 19.72 -1.89
C ALA A 19 -3.87 18.51 -2.69
N VAL A 20 -2.98 17.85 -3.44
CA VAL A 20 -3.31 16.58 -4.09
C VAL A 20 -3.33 15.49 -3.01
N ALA A 21 -4.50 14.89 -2.79
CA ALA A 21 -4.62 13.74 -1.89
C ALA A 21 -3.83 12.56 -2.46
N ARG A 22 -3.14 11.81 -1.58
CA ARG A 22 -2.43 10.60 -2.00
C ARG A 22 -3.44 9.56 -2.52
N PRO A 23 -3.08 8.77 -3.56
CA PRO A 23 -3.94 7.69 -4.01
C PRO A 23 -4.33 6.74 -2.86
N PRO A 24 -5.57 6.23 -2.84
CA PRO A 24 -6.08 5.41 -1.73
C PRO A 24 -5.55 3.96 -1.74
N TYR A 25 -4.31 3.72 -2.19
CA TYR A 25 -3.72 2.40 -2.38
C TYR A 25 -3.70 1.55 -1.12
N ARG A 26 -3.58 2.17 0.06
CA ARG A 26 -3.71 1.47 1.34
C ARG A 26 -5.08 0.83 1.51
N LEU A 27 -6.16 1.55 1.22
CA LEU A 27 -7.53 1.02 1.33
C LEU A 27 -7.77 -0.08 0.30
N GLN A 28 -7.18 0.06 -0.88
CA GLN A 28 -7.25 -0.97 -1.90
C GLN A 28 -6.52 -2.25 -1.48
N ALA A 29 -5.34 -2.14 -0.89
CA ALA A 29 -4.62 -3.29 -0.34
C ALA A 29 -5.42 -3.95 0.80
N ILE A 30 -5.99 -3.17 1.72
CA ILE A 30 -6.85 -3.71 2.79
C ILE A 30 -8.00 -4.54 2.21
N ALA A 31 -8.71 -4.00 1.23
CA ALA A 31 -9.84 -4.69 0.61
C ALA A 31 -9.39 -5.94 -0.16
N GLN A 32 -8.35 -5.82 -0.99
CA GLN A 32 -7.91 -6.90 -1.88
C GLN A 32 -7.22 -8.05 -1.12
N PHE A 33 -6.47 -7.74 -0.06
CA PHE A 33 -5.78 -8.73 0.75
C PHE A 33 -6.61 -9.22 1.94
N HIS A 34 -7.87 -8.81 2.05
CA HIS A 34 -8.77 -9.16 3.15
C HIS A 34 -8.18 -8.83 4.53
N LEU A 35 -7.42 -7.73 4.63
CA LEU A 35 -6.82 -7.30 5.88
C LEU A 35 -7.86 -6.66 6.80
N VAL A 36 -7.51 -6.53 8.07
CA VAL A 36 -8.39 -5.88 9.05
C VAL A 36 -8.60 -4.42 8.67
N ALA A 37 -9.86 -4.05 8.44
CA ALA A 37 -10.23 -2.69 8.08
C ALA A 37 -9.94 -1.70 9.22
N ASP A 38 -9.79 -0.43 8.84
CA ASP A 38 -9.75 0.67 9.80
C ASP A 38 -11.04 0.73 10.62
N LYS A 39 -10.94 1.12 11.89
CA LYS A 39 -12.06 1.19 12.82
C LYS A 39 -11.95 2.41 13.73
N ASP A 40 -13.05 3.12 13.96
CA ASP A 40 -13.16 4.22 14.92
C ASP A 40 -11.98 5.23 14.86
N ASN A 41 -11.70 5.75 13.66
CA ASN A 41 -10.56 6.64 13.35
C ASN A 41 -9.16 6.06 13.55
N THR A 42 -9.05 4.78 13.86
CA THR A 42 -7.77 4.07 14.00
C THR A 42 -7.40 3.39 12.69
N ARG A 43 -6.18 3.62 12.23
CA ARG A 43 -5.61 2.90 11.09
C ARG A 43 -5.11 1.54 11.56
N THR A 44 -5.79 0.48 11.17
CA THR A 44 -5.42 -0.89 11.58
C THR A 44 -4.24 -1.39 10.75
N VAL A 45 -4.29 -1.16 9.43
CA VAL A 45 -3.16 -1.41 8.52
C VAL A 45 -2.44 -0.09 8.26
N GLY A 46 -1.19 -0.01 8.72
CA GLY A 46 -0.33 1.15 8.55
C GLY A 46 0.27 1.24 7.13
N CYS A 47 0.82 2.42 6.78
CA CYS A 47 1.57 2.56 5.54
C CYS A 47 2.84 1.70 5.52
N ILE A 48 3.33 1.26 6.69
CA ILE A 48 4.50 0.39 6.80
C ILE A 48 4.36 -0.94 6.07
N TYR A 49 3.15 -1.33 5.69
CA TYR A 49 2.89 -2.53 4.90
C TYR A 49 3.67 -2.52 3.57
N CYS A 50 3.80 -1.36 2.91
CA CYS A 50 4.54 -1.20 1.64
C CYS A 50 5.64 -0.12 1.70
N HIS A 51 5.82 0.55 2.84
CA HIS A 51 6.70 1.71 2.97
C HIS A 51 7.60 1.56 4.19
N VAL A 52 8.76 2.21 4.16
CA VAL A 52 9.58 2.32 5.39
C VAL A 52 8.94 3.33 6.36
N SER A 53 8.38 4.42 5.82
CA SER A 53 7.76 5.45 6.63
C SER A 53 6.33 5.09 7.06
N PRO A 54 5.95 5.29 8.33
CA PRO A 54 4.57 5.10 8.79
C PRO A 54 3.58 6.09 8.15
N ASN A 55 4.10 7.18 7.59
CA ASN A 55 3.31 8.14 6.82
C ASN A 55 3.23 7.78 5.33
N GLY A 56 3.92 6.73 4.87
CA GLY A 56 4.03 6.33 3.47
C GLY A 56 4.89 7.26 2.62
N GLY A 57 4.98 6.96 1.32
CA GLY A 57 5.91 7.62 0.40
C GLY A 57 7.25 6.88 0.33
N ALA A 58 8.20 7.41 -0.44
CA ALA A 58 9.53 6.84 -0.52
C ALA A 58 10.29 7.01 0.81
N PRO A 59 11.20 6.08 1.16
CA PRO A 59 11.48 4.82 0.46
C PRO A 59 10.45 3.73 0.75
N TRP A 60 10.38 2.74 -0.15
CA TRP A 60 9.54 1.56 0.02
C TRP A 60 10.30 0.48 0.79
N ASN A 61 9.57 -0.35 1.54
CA ASN A 61 10.15 -1.56 2.12
C ASN A 61 10.33 -2.61 1.00
N PRO A 62 10.97 -3.77 1.26
CA PRO A 62 11.21 -4.77 0.23
C PRO A 62 9.92 -5.22 -0.52
N PHE A 63 8.83 -5.49 0.19
CA PHE A 63 7.54 -5.80 -0.44
C PHE A 63 7.00 -4.65 -1.30
N GLY A 64 7.09 -3.42 -0.81
CA GLY A 64 6.68 -2.24 -1.54
C GLY A 64 7.48 -2.05 -2.83
N GLU A 65 8.77 -2.39 -2.83
CA GLU A 65 9.58 -2.42 -4.04
C GLU A 65 9.11 -3.54 -5.00
N ASN A 66 8.70 -4.70 -4.49
CA ASN A 66 8.06 -5.75 -5.30
C ASN A 66 6.78 -5.22 -5.97
N VAL A 67 5.86 -4.62 -5.21
CA VAL A 67 4.62 -4.01 -5.75
C VAL A 67 4.93 -2.95 -6.81
N ARG A 68 5.95 -2.09 -6.59
CA ARG A 68 6.35 -1.07 -7.57
C ARG A 68 6.88 -1.66 -8.86
N ALA A 69 7.66 -2.74 -8.79
CA ALA A 69 8.20 -3.40 -9.98
C ALA A 69 7.06 -3.90 -10.90
N HIS A 70 5.89 -4.19 -10.33
CA HIS A 70 4.69 -4.59 -11.05
C HIS A 70 3.72 -3.43 -11.37
N PHE A 71 4.00 -2.21 -10.89
CA PHE A 71 3.07 -1.08 -11.04
C PHE A 71 3.11 -0.47 -12.44
N LYS A 72 2.03 -0.67 -13.19
CA LYS A 72 1.81 -0.13 -14.56
C LYS A 72 0.60 0.79 -14.64
N GLY A 73 0.35 1.56 -13.58
CA GLY A 73 -0.82 2.44 -13.47
C GLY A 73 -2.09 1.76 -12.90
N ASN A 74 -2.05 0.45 -12.63
CA ASN A 74 -3.12 -0.28 -11.95
C ASN A 74 -2.58 -0.93 -10.68
N ILE A 75 -2.98 -0.40 -9.51
CA ILE A 75 -2.54 -0.91 -8.22
C ILE A 75 -3.13 -2.29 -7.90
N ALA A 76 -4.37 -2.57 -8.33
CA ALA A 76 -5.01 -3.86 -8.06
C ALA A 76 -4.23 -5.00 -8.71
N GLN A 77 -3.84 -4.78 -9.96
CA GLN A 77 -3.04 -5.73 -10.72
C GLN A 77 -1.62 -5.84 -10.13
N ALA A 78 -1.01 -4.72 -9.75
CA ALA A 78 0.33 -4.72 -9.17
C ALA A 78 0.41 -5.49 -7.85
N LEU A 79 -0.61 -5.33 -6.98
CA LEU A 79 -0.72 -6.08 -5.73
C LEU A 79 -0.83 -7.59 -5.98
N TYR A 80 -1.69 -8.00 -6.91
CA TYR A 80 -1.84 -9.42 -7.25
C TYR A 80 -0.59 -10.00 -7.92
N ASP A 81 0.01 -9.27 -8.86
CA ASP A 81 1.22 -9.71 -9.56
C ASP A 81 2.41 -9.86 -8.60
N ALA A 82 2.53 -8.97 -7.61
CA ALA A 82 3.56 -9.07 -6.57
C ALA A 82 3.43 -10.36 -5.76
N LEU A 83 2.21 -10.73 -5.32
CA LEU A 83 1.96 -11.99 -4.62
C LEU A 83 2.15 -13.19 -5.54
N LYS A 84 1.70 -13.11 -6.79
CA LYS A 84 1.82 -14.19 -7.78
C LYS A 84 3.26 -14.45 -8.19
N ALA A 85 4.15 -13.48 -8.07
CA ALA A 85 5.58 -13.68 -8.28
C ALA A 85 6.21 -14.65 -7.28
N ASN A 86 5.50 -15.00 -6.20
CA ASN A 86 5.90 -15.95 -5.17
C ASN A 86 7.32 -15.69 -4.63
N LYS A 87 7.61 -14.39 -4.43
CA LYS A 87 8.86 -13.94 -3.81
C LYS A 87 8.76 -13.98 -2.30
N ASP A 88 9.90 -14.08 -1.66
CA ASP A 88 10.14 -13.76 -0.26
C ASP A 88 10.90 -12.43 -0.28
N SER A 89 10.19 -11.32 -0.07
CA SER A 89 10.75 -9.99 -0.33
C SER A 89 11.78 -9.56 0.72
N ASP A 90 11.60 -9.93 1.98
CA ASP A 90 12.51 -9.54 3.07
C ASP A 90 13.50 -10.64 3.48
N GLY A 91 13.37 -11.85 2.94
CA GLY A 91 14.32 -12.94 3.06
C GLY A 91 14.22 -13.72 4.36
N ASP A 92 13.04 -13.73 4.99
CA ASP A 92 12.83 -14.36 6.29
C ASP A 92 12.42 -15.85 6.22
N GLY A 93 12.21 -16.36 5.00
CA GLY A 93 11.84 -17.74 4.71
C GLY A 93 10.35 -17.95 4.38
N TYR A 94 9.53 -16.89 4.39
CA TYR A 94 8.13 -16.94 3.96
C TYR A 94 7.95 -16.13 2.68
N THR A 95 7.13 -16.63 1.75
CA THR A 95 6.79 -15.85 0.56
C THR A 95 5.76 -14.78 0.90
N ASP A 96 5.77 -13.65 0.18
CA ASP A 96 4.88 -12.51 0.39
C ASP A 96 3.41 -12.95 0.49
N VAL A 97 2.99 -13.93 -0.32
CA VAL A 97 1.61 -14.44 -0.32
C VAL A 97 1.27 -15.24 0.94
N LEU A 98 2.23 -15.98 1.51
CA LEU A 98 2.04 -16.71 2.75
C LEU A 98 1.92 -15.74 3.92
N GLU A 99 2.72 -14.68 3.93
CA GLU A 99 2.66 -13.65 4.95
C GLU A 99 1.35 -12.85 4.90
N VAL A 100 0.90 -12.45 3.70
CA VAL A 100 -0.41 -11.83 3.53
C VAL A 100 -1.52 -12.77 4.02
N PHE A 101 -1.42 -14.07 3.72
CA PHE A 101 -2.40 -15.06 4.17
C PHE A 101 -2.37 -15.28 5.68
N ALA A 102 -1.20 -15.20 6.32
CA ALA A 102 -1.03 -15.28 7.77
C ALA A 102 -1.33 -13.97 8.51
N GLY A 103 -1.52 -12.86 7.79
CA GLY A 103 -1.73 -11.54 8.38
C GLY A 103 -0.47 -10.90 8.95
N THR A 104 0.71 -11.23 8.39
CA THR A 104 2.00 -10.63 8.75
C THR A 104 2.44 -9.58 7.71
N LEU A 105 3.65 -9.02 7.84
CA LEU A 105 4.11 -7.89 7.04
C LEU A 105 5.20 -8.33 6.07
N PRO A 106 4.92 -8.46 4.76
CA PRO A 106 5.83 -9.09 3.81
C PRO A 106 7.13 -8.34 3.47
N GLY A 107 7.38 -7.25 4.16
CA GLY A 107 8.58 -6.43 3.99
C GLY A 107 9.26 -6.13 5.31
N ASP A 108 8.95 -6.87 6.38
CA ASP A 108 9.59 -6.77 7.68
C ASP A 108 9.97 -8.18 8.18
N PRO A 109 11.28 -8.55 8.17
CA PRO A 109 11.73 -9.89 8.51
C PRO A 109 11.54 -10.25 9.99
N ASN A 110 11.06 -9.32 10.82
CA ASN A 110 10.69 -9.56 12.21
C ASN A 110 9.20 -9.88 12.38
N SER A 111 8.39 -9.67 11.34
CA SER A 111 6.96 -9.90 11.34
C SER A 111 6.64 -11.16 10.54
N LYS A 112 6.89 -12.32 11.13
CA LYS A 112 6.76 -13.61 10.45
C LYS A 112 5.69 -14.54 11.01
N PRO A 113 5.13 -15.45 10.21
CA PRO A 113 4.20 -16.46 10.69
C PRO A 113 4.81 -17.34 11.79
N LEU A 114 3.95 -17.81 12.71
CA LEU A 114 4.34 -18.71 13.81
C LEU A 114 4.19 -20.20 13.45
N VAL A 115 3.84 -20.50 12.20
CA VAL A 115 3.56 -21.86 11.70
C VAL A 115 4.51 -22.19 10.57
N ASP A 116 4.79 -23.48 10.38
CA ASP A 116 5.67 -23.96 9.32
C ASP A 116 5.21 -23.49 7.91
N PRO A 117 6.14 -23.05 7.03
CA PRO A 117 5.81 -22.59 5.68
C PRO A 117 5.04 -23.61 4.83
N ALA A 118 5.35 -24.91 4.95
CA ALA A 118 4.67 -25.94 4.16
C ALA A 118 3.24 -26.18 4.65
N PHE A 119 3.01 -26.12 5.96
CA PHE A 119 1.66 -26.13 6.53
C PHE A 119 0.84 -24.91 6.06
N LEU A 120 1.47 -23.73 6.07
CA LEU A 120 0.83 -22.49 5.64
C LEU A 120 0.50 -22.52 4.15
N GLN A 121 1.42 -23.02 3.31
CA GLN A 121 1.20 -23.22 1.88
C GLN A 121 0.02 -24.15 1.63
N GLN A 122 -0.05 -25.29 2.32
CA GLN A 122 -1.17 -26.21 2.17
C GLN A 122 -2.50 -25.56 2.58
N SER A 123 -2.48 -24.69 3.60
CA SER A 123 -3.67 -23.96 4.04
C SER A 123 -4.10 -22.90 3.02
N LEU A 124 -3.15 -22.19 2.42
CA LEU A 124 -3.38 -21.25 1.32
C LEU A 124 -3.98 -21.97 0.10
N ASP A 125 -3.40 -23.10 -0.31
CA ASP A 125 -3.88 -23.89 -1.45
C ASP A 125 -5.33 -24.35 -1.25
N LYS A 126 -5.67 -24.84 -0.05
CA LYS A 126 -7.04 -25.22 0.31
C LYS A 126 -8.01 -24.05 0.30
N ALA A 127 -7.54 -22.85 0.60
CA ALA A 127 -8.36 -21.64 0.61
C ALA A 127 -8.58 -21.07 -0.81
N GLY A 128 -7.84 -21.52 -1.82
CA GLY A 128 -7.96 -21.03 -3.21
C GLY A 128 -6.66 -20.48 -3.80
N GLY A 129 -5.54 -20.59 -3.08
CA GLY A 129 -4.23 -20.14 -3.54
C GLY A 129 -4.13 -18.62 -3.64
N VAL A 130 -3.14 -18.14 -4.40
CA VAL A 130 -2.95 -16.70 -4.66
C VAL A 130 -4.16 -16.04 -5.35
N ASP A 131 -5.00 -16.83 -6.03
CA ASP A 131 -6.19 -16.33 -6.71
C ASP A 131 -7.27 -15.80 -5.77
N LEU A 132 -7.15 -16.07 -4.46
CA LEU A 132 -7.88 -15.36 -3.40
C LEU A 132 -7.75 -13.84 -3.49
N TYR A 133 -6.60 -13.35 -3.99
CA TYR A 133 -6.25 -11.94 -4.04
C TYR A 133 -6.34 -11.36 -5.45
N LYS A 134 -6.95 -12.11 -6.39
CA LYS A 134 -7.13 -11.67 -7.76
C LYS A 134 -8.10 -10.47 -7.79
N PRO A 135 -7.78 -9.37 -8.49
CA PRO A 135 -8.69 -8.24 -8.59
C PRO A 135 -9.99 -8.64 -9.29
N ALA A 136 -11.11 -8.04 -8.85
CA ALA A 136 -12.38 -8.15 -9.56
C ALA A 136 -12.22 -7.58 -10.99
N GLN A 137 -12.83 -8.25 -11.97
CA GLN A 137 -12.81 -7.83 -13.37
C GLN A 137 -13.65 -6.59 -13.63
#